data_AF-A0A6L8FBL4-F1
#
_entry.id   AF-A0A6L8FBL4-F1
#
_cell.length_a   1.000
_cell.length_b   1.000
_cell.length_c   1.000
_cell.angle_alpha   90.00
_cell.angle_beta   90.00
_cell.angle_gamma   90.00
#
_symmetry.space_group_name_H-M   'P 1'
#
loop_
_entity.id
_entity.type
_entity.pdbx_description
1 polymer ?
#
loop_
_entity_poly.entity_id
_entity_poly.type
_entity_poly.pdbx_seq_one_letter_code
_entity_poly.pdbx_strand_id
1 'polypeptide(L)' 'MNLTITVDEEVLKRARIRAIEQNTSVNAVLRAFLTSYAGLRTGRRRAVGKLLKLSEQSVSAREGKAWTRDNLHER' A
#
# COMPACT_ATOMS: atom_id res chain seq x y z
N MET A 1 1.42 -15.24 -13.13
CA MET A 1 2.54 -15.17 -14.10
C MET A 1 3.83 -15.50 -13.38
N ASN A 2 4.74 -16.20 -14.07
CA ASN A 2 6.06 -16.59 -13.56
C ASN A 2 7.14 -15.73 -14.24
N LEU A 3 8.15 -15.31 -13.48
CA LEU A 3 9.27 -14.50 -13.94
C LEU A 3 10.57 -15.27 -13.66
N THR A 4 11.38 -15.50 -14.70
CA THR A 4 12.71 -16.09 -14.59
C THR A 4 13.75 -15.02 -14.86
N ILE A 5 14.72 -14.88 -13.97
CA ILE A 5 15.84 -13.94 -14.10
C ILE A 5 17.15 -14.68 -13.87
N THR A 6 18.20 -14.28 -14.58
CA THR A 6 19.56 -14.75 -14.33
C THR A 6 20.22 -13.82 -13.31
N VAL A 7 20.75 -14.40 -12.24
CA VAL A 7 21.50 -13.69 -11.20
C VAL A 7 22.75 -14.47 -10.86
N ASP A 8 23.78 -13.77 -10.38
CA ASP A 8 24.99 -14.39 -9.87
C ASP A 8 24.68 -15.38 -8.73
N GLU A 9 25.32 -16.54 -8.74
CA GLU A 9 25.05 -17.62 -7.79
C GLU A 9 25.38 -17.23 -6.35
N GLU A 10 26.46 -16.48 -6.13
CA GLU A 10 26.86 -16.02 -4.79
C GLU A 10 25.89 -14.96 -4.27
N VAL A 11 25.33 -14.15 -5.15
CA VAL A 11 24.25 -13.22 -4.80
C VAL A 11 22.99 -13.98 -4.38
N LEU A 12 22.59 -15.00 -5.14
CA LEU A 12 21.41 -15.82 -4.82
C LEU A 12 21.59 -16.58 -3.49
N LYS A 13 22.78 -17.11 -3.24
CA LYS A 13 23.12 -17.81 -2.01
C LYS A 13 22.99 -16.90 -0.79
N ARG A 14 23.59 -15.71 -0.83
CA ARG A 14 23.49 -14.72 0.26
C ARG A 14 22.04 -14.26 0.47
N ALA A 15 21.29 -14.06 -0.61
CA ALA A 15 19.88 -13.69 -0.54
C ALA A 15 19.04 -14.79 0.15
N ARG A 16 19.32 -16.07 -0.12
CA ARG A 16 18.65 -17.20 0.55
C ARG A 16 18.94 -17.26 2.04
N ILE A 17 20.21 -17.12 2.43
CA ILE A 17 20.61 -17.10 3.85
C ILE A 17 19.85 -15.99 4.59
N ARG A 18 19.90 -14.78 4.04
CA ARG A 18 19.20 -13.61 4.62
C ARG A 18 17.68 -13.80 4.69
N ALA A 19 17.08 -14.45 3.69
CA ALA A 19 15.66 -14.74 3.69
C ALA A 19 15.28 -15.71 4.81
N ILE A 20 16.08 -16.76 5.03
CA ILE A 20 15.88 -17.72 6.12
C ILE A 20 15.99 -17.02 7.48
N GLU A 21 17.02 -16.20 7.69
CA GLU A 21 17.19 -15.41 8.92
C GLU A 21 15.97 -14.52 9.23
N GLN A 22 15.32 -14.01 8.18
CA GLN A 22 14.13 -13.16 8.29
C GLN A 22 12.81 -13.95 8.27
N ASN A 23 12.85 -15.28 8.35
CA ASN A 23 11.68 -16.16 8.22
C ASN A 23 10.84 -15.86 6.96
N THR A 24 11.50 -15.59 5.84
CA THR A 24 10.90 -15.27 4.55
C THR A 24 11.54 -16.06 3.42
N SER A 25 11.11 -15.82 2.18
CA SER A 25 11.70 -16.42 0.98
C SER A 25 12.18 -15.34 0.01
N VAL A 26 13.17 -15.68 -0.82
CA VAL A 26 13.64 -14.80 -1.90
C VAL A 26 12.48 -14.39 -2.82
N ASN A 27 11.55 -15.30 -3.11
CA ASN A 27 10.37 -15.01 -3.90
C ASN A 27 9.42 -14.01 -3.21
N ALA A 28 9.25 -14.09 -1.90
CA ALA A 28 8.43 -13.14 -1.15
C ALA A 28 9.09 -11.74 -1.14
N VAL A 29 10.40 -11.66 -0.94
CA VAL A 29 11.17 -10.42 -1.01
C VAL A 29 11.08 -9.80 -2.42
N LEU A 30 11.30 -10.60 -3.46
CA LEU A 30 11.22 -10.13 -4.84
C LEU A 30 9.80 -9.64 -5.18
N ARG A 31 8.76 -10.36 -4.75
CA ARG A 31 7.36 -9.94 -4.92
C ARG A 31 7.11 -8.60 -4.23
N ALA A 32 7.56 -8.43 -2.99
CA ALA A 32 7.39 -7.19 -2.25
C ALA A 32 8.13 -6.03 -2.94
N PHE A 33 9.35 -6.27 -3.42
CA PHE A 33 10.14 -5.30 -4.16
C PHE A 33 9.45 -4.88 -5.45
N LEU A 34 9.03 -5.82 -6.30
CA LEU A 34 8.31 -5.54 -7.55
C LEU A 34 6.99 -4.80 -7.30
N THR A 35 6.27 -5.15 -6.24
CA THR A 35 5.03 -4.44 -5.84
C THR A 35 5.33 -3.00 -5.42
N SER A 36 6.46 -2.77 -4.73
CA SER A 36 6.90 -1.41 -4.38
C SER A 36 7.36 -0.64 -5.61
N TYR A 37 8.16 -1.28 -6.46
CA TYR A 37 8.75 -0.71 -7.68
C TYR A 37 7.69 -0.31 -8.70
N ALA A 38 6.68 -1.16 -8.92
CA ALA A 38 5.51 -0.84 -9.75
C ALA A 38 4.60 0.23 -9.12
N GLY A 39 4.96 0.78 -7.96
CA GLY A 39 4.16 1.79 -7.27
C GLY A 39 2.84 1.24 -6.70
N LEU A 40 2.62 -0.07 -6.69
CA LEU A 40 1.37 -0.66 -6.16
C LEU A 40 1.23 -0.43 -4.65
N ARG A 41 2.36 -0.37 -3.91
CA ARG A 41 2.35 0.11 -2.51
C ARG A 41 2.11 1.62 -2.39
N THR A 42 2.54 2.40 -3.38
CA THR A 42 2.31 3.86 -3.41
C THR A 42 0.86 4.21 -3.74
N GLY A 43 0.13 3.38 -4.49
CA GLY A 43 -1.31 3.56 -4.72
C GLY A 43 -2.11 3.55 -3.42
N ARG A 44 -1.87 2.55 -2.55
CA ARG A 44 -2.53 2.48 -1.23
C ARG A 44 -2.11 3.62 -0.30
N ARG A 45 -0.82 3.97 -0.27
CA ARG A 45 -0.32 5.08 0.57
C ARG A 45 -0.78 6.46 0.06
N ARG A 46 -0.90 6.66 -1.26
CA ARG A 46 -1.53 7.84 -1.87
C ARG A 46 -3.03 7.90 -1.60
N ALA A 47 -3.74 6.77 -1.66
CA ALA A 47 -5.16 6.71 -1.33
C ALA A 47 -5.43 7.06 0.14
N VAL A 48 -4.62 6.51 1.07
CA VAL A 48 -4.68 6.88 2.50
C VAL A 48 -4.31 8.34 2.70
N GLY A 49 -3.28 8.85 2.04
CA GLY A 49 -2.92 10.27 2.10
C GLY A 49 -4.01 11.19 1.55
N LYS A 50 -4.70 10.79 0.47
CA LYS A 50 -5.84 11.53 -0.10
C LYS A 50 -7.05 11.49 0.85
N LEU A 51 -7.31 10.35 1.49
CA LEU A 51 -8.37 10.20 2.48
C LEU A 51 -8.12 11.06 3.73
N LEU A 52 -6.89 11.06 4.24
CA LEU A 52 -6.51 11.90 5.39
C LEU A 52 -6.58 13.39 5.04
N LYS A 53 -6.08 13.81 3.88
CA LYS A 53 -6.25 15.20 3.39
C LYS A 53 -7.72 15.57 3.24
N LEU A 54 -8.54 14.68 2.70
CA LEU A 54 -9.97 14.92 2.56
C LEU A 54 -10.64 15.02 3.94
N SER A 55 -10.21 14.22 4.92
CA SER A 55 -10.69 14.28 6.30
C SER A 55 -10.26 15.54 7.05
N GLU A 56 -9.03 16.03 6.82
CA GLU A 56 -8.54 17.29 7.38
C GLU A 56 -9.22 18.51 6.75
N GLN A 57 -9.51 18.46 5.44
CA GLN A 57 -10.27 19.48 4.72
C GLN A 57 -11.76 19.41 5.02
N SER A 58 -12.26 18.23 5.41
CA SER A 58 -13.60 18.05 5.96
C SER A 58 -13.60 18.55 7.40
N VAL A 59 -13.51 19.86 7.57
CA VAL A 59 -14.01 20.50 8.78
C VAL A 59 -15.46 20.05 8.86
N SER A 60 -15.76 19.14 9.78
CA SER A 60 -17.13 18.89 10.20
C SER A 60 -17.60 20.20 10.84
N ALA A 61 -18.10 21.10 10.00
CA ALA A 61 -18.76 22.31 10.43
C ALA A 61 -20.08 21.87 11.08
N ARG A 62 -20.00 21.46 12.35
CA ARG A 62 -21.13 21.48 13.26
C ARG A 62 -21.40 22.94 13.62
N GLU A 63 -21.84 23.72 12.63
CA GLU A 63 -22.65 24.90 12.90
C GLU A 63 -24.10 24.43 13.07
N GLY A 64 -24.39 23.88 14.26
CA GLY A 64 -25.72 23.93 14.86
C GLY A 64 -26.90 23.23 14.17
N LYS A 65 -26.74 22.41 13.12
CA LYS A 65 -27.86 21.69 12.51
C LYS A 65 -27.65 20.18 12.48
N ALA A 66 -28.46 19.46 13.27
CA ALA A 66 -28.55 18.01 13.21
C ALA A 66 -29.19 17.62 11.87
N TRP A 67 -28.43 16.97 11.01
CA TRP A 67 -28.95 16.45 9.74
C TRP A 67 -29.78 15.20 10.02
N THR A 68 -31.10 15.31 9.92
CA THR A 68 -32.00 14.15 9.83
C THR A 68 -31.97 13.57 8.43
N ARG A 69 -32.15 12.25 8.34
CA ARG A 69 -32.00 11.42 7.15
C ARG A 69 -32.80 11.90 5.92
N ASP A 70 -33.86 12.67 6.14
CA ASP A 70 -34.74 13.22 5.09
C ASP A 70 -34.11 14.38 4.30
N ASN A 71 -33.04 15.01 4.80
CA ASN A 71 -32.38 16.14 4.11
C ASN A 71 -31.31 15.72 3.08
N LEU A 72 -30.92 14.44 3.03
CA LEU A 72 -29.78 13.98 2.23
C LEU A 72 -30.16 13.60 0.77
N HIS A 73 -31.43 13.78 0.37
CA HIS A 73 -31.92 13.33 -0.94
C HIS A 73 -32.13 14.43 -1.99
N GLU A 74 -31.69 15.66 -1.78
CA GLU A 74 -31.57 16.63 -2.87
C GLU A 74 -30.14 16.73 -3.39
N ARG A 75 -29.89 15.85 -4.38
CA ARG A 75 -28.92 15.90 -5.48
C ARG A 75 -27.49 15.42 -5.23
#